data_AF-A0A836ZBC2-F1
#
_entry.id   AF-A0A836ZBC2-F1
#
_cell.length_a   1.000
_cell.length_b   1.000
_cell.length_c   1.000
_cell.angle_alpha   90.00
_cell.angle_beta   90.00
_cell.angle_gamma   90.00
#
_symmetry.space_group_name_H-M   'P 1'
#
loop_
_entity.id
_entity.type
_entity.pdbx_description
1 polymer ?
#
loop_
_entity_poly.entity_id
_entity_poly.type
_entity_poly.pdbx_seq_one_letter_code
_entity_poly.pdbx_strand_id
1 'polypeptide(L)'
;MSFNAKDMTQGGQIASMRIRMFSQIANIMLYCLFIFFWILVGLVLWVKISWQTFVNGCIYWWCTTLEGMRDLIKSQPVYEIQYYGKTFRMNAAQVLHDKYMIWCGEQLWSAFVLASVVALVICLITFFVVSWILGRQGKQQSENEVTGGRQLTDNPKDVARMLKKDGKDSDIRIGDLPIIRDSEIQNFCLHGTVGAGKSEVIRRLANYARQRGDMVVIYDRSGEFVKSYYDPSIDK
;
A
#
# COMPACT_ATOMS: atom_id res chain seq x y z
N MET A 1 -28.34 -10.26 -25.03
CA MET A 1 -27.12 -9.43 -24.89
C MET A 1 -26.28 -9.69 -26.12
N SER A 2 -26.13 -8.69 -26.99
CA SER A 2 -25.38 -8.82 -28.25
C SER A 2 -23.88 -8.87 -27.94
N PHE A 3 -23.21 -9.93 -28.38
CA PHE A 3 -21.76 -10.11 -28.24
C PHE A 3 -21.07 -9.16 -29.24
N ASN A 4 -20.74 -7.96 -28.78
CA ASN A 4 -20.11 -6.94 -29.61
C ASN A 4 -18.60 -7.23 -29.69
N ALA A 5 -18.11 -7.64 -30.86
CA ALA A 5 -16.72 -8.05 -31.07
C ALA A 5 -15.70 -6.94 -30.69
N LYS A 6 -16.11 -5.67 -30.74
CA LYS A 6 -15.32 -4.51 -30.31
C LYS A 6 -15.09 -4.50 -28.79
N ASP A 7 -16.10 -4.87 -28.01
CA ASP A 7 -16.01 -4.92 -26.55
C ASP A 7 -15.15 -6.12 -26.11
N MET A 8 -15.19 -7.22 -26.88
CA MET A 8 -14.32 -8.38 -26.67
C MET A 8 -12.84 -8.07 -26.94
N THR A 9 -12.52 -7.37 -28.04
CA THR A 9 -11.12 -7.03 -28.37
C THR A 9 -10.56 -5.96 -27.43
N GLN A 10 -11.34 -4.95 -27.05
CA GLN A 10 -10.93 -3.95 -26.06
C GLN A 10 -10.73 -4.57 -24.68
N GLY A 11 -11.67 -5.40 -24.21
CA GLY A 11 -11.55 -6.11 -22.94
C GLY A 11 -10.34 -7.05 -22.92
N GLY A 12 -10.10 -7.78 -24.02
CA GLY A 12 -8.94 -8.66 -24.18
C GLY A 12 -7.60 -7.91 -24.15
N GLN A 13 -7.51 -6.75 -24.79
CA GLN A 13 -6.31 -5.91 -24.76
C GLN A 13 -6.02 -5.37 -23.36
N ILE A 14 -7.05 -4.88 -22.64
CA ILE A 14 -6.91 -4.39 -21.26
C ILE A 14 -6.50 -5.53 -20.32
N ALA A 15 -7.09 -6.71 -20.45
CA ALA A 15 -6.73 -7.87 -19.65
C ALA A 15 -5.28 -8.32 -19.92
N SER A 16 -4.88 -8.41 -21.20
CA SER A 16 -3.50 -8.75 -21.58
C SER A 16 -2.48 -7.75 -21.02
N MET A 17 -2.80 -6.45 -21.05
CA MET A 17 -1.94 -5.41 -20.49
C MET A 17 -1.80 -5.56 -18.96
N ARG A 18 -2.91 -5.77 -18.24
CA ARG A 18 -2.90 -5.98 -16.79
C ARG A 18 -2.11 -7.23 -16.38
N ILE A 19 -2.27 -8.33 -17.12
CA ILE A 19 -1.52 -9.57 -16.89
C ILE A 19 -0.01 -9.34 -17.09
N ARG A 20 0.39 -8.61 -18.14
CA ARG A 20 1.80 -8.28 -18.37
C ARG A 20 2.37 -7.40 -17.25
N MET A 21 1.64 -6.37 -16.83
CA MET A 21 2.09 -5.51 -15.71
C MET A 21 2.20 -6.29 -14.41
N PHE A 22 1.24 -7.17 -14.11
CA PHE A 22 1.30 -8.04 -12.94
C PHE A 22 2.50 -9.00 -13.00
N SER A 23 2.72 -9.64 -14.15
CA SER A 23 3.84 -10.55 -14.36
C SER A 23 5.20 -9.86 -14.20
N GLN A 24 5.33 -8.62 -14.68
CA GLN A 24 6.56 -7.83 -14.47
C GLN A 24 6.84 -7.57 -12.99
N ILE A 25 5.83 -7.11 -12.24
CA ILE A 25 5.98 -6.85 -10.80
C ILE A 25 6.28 -8.15 -10.06
N ALA A 26 5.59 -9.24 -10.38
CA ALA A 26 5.81 -10.54 -9.78
C ALA A 26 7.24 -11.06 -10.05
N ASN A 27 7.76 -10.90 -11.27
CA ASN A 27 9.12 -11.31 -11.61
C ASN A 27 10.18 -10.50 -10.85
N ILE A 28 10.00 -9.18 -10.71
CA ILE A 28 10.90 -8.34 -9.90
C ILE A 28 10.86 -8.80 -8.43
N MET A 29 9.65 -9.02 -7.90
CA MET A 29 9.46 -9.48 -6.53
C MET A 29 10.12 -10.84 -6.28
N LEU A 30 9.94 -11.80 -7.19
CA LEU A 30 10.59 -13.11 -7.13
C LEU A 30 12.11 -13.00 -7.19
N TYR A 31 12.66 -12.13 -8.05
CA TYR A 31 14.09 -11.90 -8.14
C TYR A 31 14.67 -11.33 -6.83
N CYS A 32 14.00 -10.35 -6.23
CA CYS A 32 14.39 -9.81 -4.93
C CYS A 32 14.33 -10.86 -3.82
N LEU A 33 13.27 -11.68 -3.78
CA LEU A 33 13.13 -12.77 -2.82
C LEU A 33 14.19 -13.86 -3.00
N PHE A 34 14.58 -14.15 -4.25
CA PHE A 34 15.63 -15.12 -4.54
C PHE A 34 16.99 -14.66 -4.02
N ILE A 35 17.35 -13.39 -4.23
CA ILE A 35 18.58 -12.82 -3.67
C ILE A 35 18.52 -12.84 -2.14
N PHE A 36 17.39 -12.42 -1.57
CA PHE A 36 17.20 -12.40 -0.11
C PHE A 36 17.30 -13.80 0.51
N PHE A 37 16.76 -14.83 -0.16
CA PHE A 37 16.86 -16.22 0.26
C PHE A 37 18.32 -16.67 0.40
N TRP A 38 19.17 -16.42 -0.60
CA TRP A 38 20.57 -16.82 -0.56
C TRP A 38 21.38 -16.06 0.51
N ILE A 39 21.05 -14.78 0.74
CA ILE A 39 21.64 -14.00 1.84
C ILE A 39 21.30 -14.65 3.19
N LEU A 40 20.04 -15.04 3.41
CA LEU A 40 19.62 -15.70 4.65
C LEU A 40 20.29 -17.07 4.82
N VAL A 41 20.37 -17.88 3.77
CA VAL A 41 21.06 -19.17 3.81
C VAL A 41 22.52 -18.98 4.21
N GLY A 42 23.22 -18.04 3.58
CA GLY A 42 24.61 -17.70 3.91
C GLY A 42 24.78 -17.26 5.37
N LEU A 43 23.87 -16.42 5.88
CA LEU A 43 23.88 -15.94 7.26
C LEU A 43 23.67 -17.10 8.26
N VAL A 44 22.69 -17.97 8.03
CA VAL A 44 22.43 -19.11 8.92
C VAL A 44 23.62 -20.09 8.92
N LEU A 45 24.20 -20.38 7.75
CA LEU A 45 25.40 -21.22 7.66
C LEU A 45 26.58 -20.61 8.42
N TRP A 46 26.82 -19.30 8.25
CA TRP A 46 27.88 -18.59 8.97
C TRP A 46 27.73 -18.71 10.49
N VAL A 47 26.51 -18.63 11.02
CA VAL A 47 26.25 -18.74 12.46
C VAL A 47 26.36 -20.18 12.96
N LYS A 48 25.98 -21.17 12.14
CA LYS A 48 25.89 -22.57 12.57
C LYS A 48 27.20 -23.35 12.49
N ILE A 49 28.04 -23.07 11.48
CA ILE A 49 29.26 -23.85 11.22
C ILE A 49 30.47 -22.94 11.13
N SER A 50 31.62 -23.43 11.62
CA SER A 50 32.89 -22.71 11.47
C SER A 50 33.36 -22.73 10.01
N TRP A 51 34.17 -21.74 9.63
CA TRP A 51 34.76 -21.66 8.29
C TRP A 51 35.51 -22.94 7.90
N GLN A 52 36.24 -23.55 8.85
CA GLN A 52 36.94 -24.81 8.63
C GLN A 52 35.98 -25.97 8.31
N THR A 53 34.87 -26.08 9.07
CA THR A 53 33.86 -27.13 8.86
C THR A 53 33.16 -26.95 7.52
N PHE A 54 32.90 -25.70 7.13
CA PHE A 54 32.33 -25.36 5.83
C PHE A 54 33.25 -25.80 4.68
N VAL A 55 34.51 -25.38 4.68
CA VAL A 55 35.47 -25.72 3.62
C VAL A 55 35.71 -27.23 3.54
N ASN A 56 35.94 -27.89 4.68
CA ASN A 56 36.17 -29.33 4.72
C ASN A 56 34.92 -30.13 4.31
N GLY A 57 33.73 -29.68 4.70
CA GLY A 57 32.46 -30.26 4.24
C GLY A 57 32.26 -30.10 2.73
N CYS A 58 32.63 -28.95 2.16
CA CYS A 58 32.60 -28.73 0.71
C CYS A 58 33.57 -29.67 -0.02
N ILE A 59 34.78 -29.88 0.50
CA ILE A 59 35.75 -30.82 -0.06
C ILE A 59 35.20 -32.26 -0.02
N TYR A 60 34.58 -32.67 1.09
CA TYR A 60 33.94 -33.98 1.22
C TYR A 60 32.84 -34.18 0.16
N TRP A 61 31.91 -33.22 0.03
CA TRP A 61 30.84 -33.30 -0.96
C TRP A 61 31.37 -33.23 -2.39
N TRP A 62 32.40 -32.43 -2.66
CA TRP A 62 33.09 -32.41 -3.95
C TRP A 62 33.69 -33.78 -4.30
N CYS A 63 34.41 -34.40 -3.36
CA CYS A 63 34.96 -35.75 -3.55
C CYS A 63 33.86 -36.79 -3.75
N THR A 64 32.72 -36.64 -3.07
CA THR A 64 31.55 -37.52 -3.22
C THR A 64 30.96 -37.40 -4.63
N THR A 65 30.81 -36.18 -5.17
CA THR A 65 30.31 -36.01 -6.56
C THR A 65 31.24 -36.59 -7.63
N LEU A 66 32.54 -36.65 -7.35
CA LEU A 66 33.57 -37.17 -8.26
C LEU A 66 33.85 -38.66 -8.09
N GLU A 67 33.22 -39.34 -7.12
CA GLU A 67 33.48 -40.74 -6.80
C GLU A 67 33.29 -41.66 -8.01
N GLY A 68 32.22 -41.46 -8.79
CA GLY A 68 31.94 -42.24 -10.00
C GLY A 68 32.87 -41.98 -11.18
N MET A 69 33.62 -40.88 -11.19
CA MET A 69 34.61 -40.55 -12.24
C MET A 69 36.04 -40.91 -11.84
N ARG A 70 36.23 -41.44 -10.62
CA ARG A 70 37.53 -41.69 -10.01
C ARG A 70 38.38 -42.69 -10.80
N ASP A 71 37.76 -43.73 -11.37
CA ASP A 71 38.46 -44.76 -12.14
C ASP A 71 38.96 -44.26 -13.50
N LEU A 72 38.44 -43.13 -13.98
CA LEU A 72 38.90 -42.48 -15.22
C LEU A 72 40.09 -41.54 -14.98
N ILE A 73 40.39 -41.18 -13.73
CA ILE A 73 41.43 -40.21 -13.38
C ILE A 73 42.75 -40.93 -13.07
N LYS A 74 43.70 -40.85 -14.01
CA LYS A 74 45.04 -41.48 -13.91
C LYS A 74 45.88 -40.98 -12.72
N SER A 75 45.74 -39.73 -12.32
CA SER A 75 46.45 -39.13 -11.18
C SER A 75 45.44 -38.57 -10.18
N GLN A 76 45.28 -39.25 -9.04
CA GLN A 76 44.31 -38.81 -8.04
C GLN A 76 44.68 -37.41 -7.51
N PRO A 77 43.76 -36.45 -7.52
CA PRO A 77 43.99 -35.14 -6.94
C PRO A 77 44.20 -35.27 -5.42
N VAL A 78 45.21 -34.55 -4.93
CA VAL A 78 45.50 -34.42 -3.50
C VAL A 78 44.83 -33.14 -3.01
N TYR A 79 44.00 -33.25 -1.98
CA TYR A 79 43.32 -32.12 -1.35
C TYR A 79 44.05 -31.72 -0.07
N GLU A 80 44.21 -30.42 0.14
CA GLU A 80 44.77 -29.88 1.38
C GLU A 80 43.64 -29.61 2.38
N ILE A 81 43.53 -30.47 3.39
CA ILE A 81 42.56 -30.36 4.47
C ILE A 81 43.18 -29.53 5.60
N GLN A 82 42.51 -28.45 5.97
CA GLN A 82 42.91 -27.65 7.10
C GLN A 82 42.25 -28.17 8.38
N TYR A 83 43.06 -28.50 9.37
CA TYR A 83 42.60 -28.96 10.68
C TYR A 83 43.36 -28.22 11.79
N TYR A 84 42.70 -27.24 12.43
CA TYR A 84 43.25 -26.47 13.55
C TYR A 84 44.69 -25.97 13.31
N GLY A 85 44.92 -25.31 12.17
CA GLY A 85 46.21 -24.71 11.80
C GLY A 85 47.25 -25.68 11.22
N LYS A 86 46.92 -26.98 11.10
CA LYS A 86 47.74 -27.96 10.36
C LYS A 86 47.09 -28.30 9.03
N THR A 87 47.91 -28.44 7.99
CA THR A 87 47.48 -28.87 6.66
C THR A 87 47.78 -30.35 6.47
N PHE A 88 46.75 -31.13 6.17
CA PHE A 88 46.85 -32.55 5.84
C PHE A 88 46.61 -32.74 4.35
N ARG A 89 47.46 -33.53 3.70
CA ARG A 89 47.32 -33.86 2.28
C ARG A 89 46.69 -35.23 2.17
N MET A 90 45.46 -35.30 1.64
CA MET A 90 44.70 -36.54 1.52
C MET A 90 44.18 -36.70 0.09
N ASN A 91 44.20 -37.93 -0.42
CA ASN A 91 43.56 -38.27 -1.69
C ASN A 91 42.04 -38.36 -1.50
N ALA A 92 41.26 -38.19 -2.56
CA ALA A 92 39.80 -38.31 -2.53
C ALA A 92 39.29 -39.58 -1.80
N ALA A 93 39.98 -40.71 -1.96
CA ALA A 93 39.69 -41.96 -1.28
C ALA A 93 39.77 -41.87 0.25
N GLN A 94 40.80 -41.19 0.73
CA GLN A 94 41.06 -41.00 2.15
C GLN A 94 40.09 -39.98 2.73
N VAL A 95 39.71 -38.96 1.96
CA VAL A 95 38.67 -37.98 2.35
C VAL A 95 37.31 -38.67 2.56
N LEU A 96 36.93 -39.59 1.67
CA LEU A 96 35.62 -40.27 1.76
C LEU A 96 35.52 -41.29 2.90
N HIS A 97 36.64 -41.88 3.33
CA HIS A 97 36.68 -42.83 4.44
C HIS A 97 37.06 -42.21 5.80
N ASP A 98 37.52 -40.95 5.82
CA ASP A 98 37.91 -40.29 7.06
C ASP A 98 36.69 -39.87 7.88
N LYS A 99 36.65 -40.28 9.16
CA LYS A 99 35.52 -40.02 10.05
C LYS A 99 35.27 -38.53 10.30
N TYR A 100 36.33 -37.71 10.30
CA TYR A 100 36.20 -36.27 10.52
C TYR A 100 35.65 -35.58 9.27
N MET A 101 36.09 -35.98 8.07
CA MET A 101 35.54 -35.48 6.80
C MET A 101 34.06 -35.82 6.62
N ILE A 102 33.66 -37.07 6.92
CA ILE A 102 32.25 -37.49 6.90
C ILE A 102 31.43 -36.62 7.87
N TRP A 103 31.92 -36.41 9.09
CA TRP A 103 31.26 -35.55 10.08
C TRP A 103 31.11 -34.10 9.57
N CYS A 104 32.14 -33.51 8.97
CA CYS A 104 32.03 -32.18 8.37
C CYS A 104 30.99 -32.13 7.24
N GLY A 105 30.92 -33.17 6.42
CA GLY A 105 29.91 -33.32 5.37
C GLY A 105 28.48 -33.36 5.90
N GLU A 106 28.23 -34.14 6.96
CA GLU A 106 26.93 -34.24 7.63
C GLU A 106 26.53 -32.93 8.32
N GLN A 107 27.47 -32.26 8.99
CA GLN A 107 27.23 -30.95 9.60
C GLN A 107 26.90 -29.89 8.55
N LEU A 108 27.61 -29.86 7.43
CA LEU A 108 27.31 -28.95 6.33
C LEU A 108 25.92 -29.21 5.74
N TRP A 109 25.58 -30.48 5.50
CA TRP A 109 24.29 -30.88 4.94
C TRP A 109 23.13 -30.51 5.87
N SER A 110 23.22 -30.89 7.14
CA SER A 110 22.18 -30.58 8.14
C SER A 110 22.02 -29.07 8.36
N ALA A 111 23.12 -28.32 8.42
CA ALA A 111 23.08 -26.86 8.50
C ALA A 111 22.46 -26.23 7.26
N PHE A 112 22.77 -26.73 6.05
CA PHE A 112 22.19 -26.25 4.80
C PHE A 112 20.69 -26.50 4.71
N VAL A 113 20.22 -27.71 5.09
CA VAL A 113 18.79 -28.04 5.13
C VAL A 113 18.06 -27.14 6.12
N LEU A 114 18.60 -26.96 7.33
CA LEU A 114 18.02 -26.06 8.33
C LEU A 114 17.97 -24.61 7.82
N ALA A 115 19.07 -24.12 7.25
CA ALA A 115 19.17 -22.78 6.68
C ALA A 115 18.15 -22.55 5.56
N SER A 116 17.97 -23.54 4.69
CA SER A 116 17.02 -23.49 3.58
C SER A 116 15.58 -23.42 4.08
N VAL A 117 15.22 -24.25 5.08
CA VAL A 117 13.87 -24.24 5.66
C VAL A 117 13.58 -22.91 6.34
N VAL A 118 14.50 -22.41 7.17
CA VAL A 118 14.35 -21.11 7.87
C VAL A 118 14.24 -19.96 6.86
N ALA A 119 15.12 -19.91 5.87
CA ALA A 119 15.10 -18.89 4.83
C ALA A 119 13.80 -18.93 4.01
N LEU A 120 13.28 -20.12 3.69
CA LEU A 120 12.03 -20.28 2.95
C LEU A 120 10.83 -19.75 3.73
N VAL A 121 10.75 -20.07 5.04
CA VAL A 121 9.67 -19.56 5.91
C VAL A 121 9.71 -18.03 5.98
N ILE A 122 10.89 -17.43 6.16
CA ILE A 122 11.05 -15.97 6.22
C ILE A 122 10.71 -15.31 4.87
N CYS A 123 11.12 -15.90 3.75
CA CYS A 123 10.78 -15.41 2.42
C CYS A 123 9.27 -15.46 2.14
N LEU A 124 8.59 -16.54 2.56
CA LEU A 124 7.13 -16.64 2.43
C LEU A 124 6.41 -15.55 3.23
N ILE A 125 6.80 -15.34 4.48
CA ILE A 125 6.22 -14.28 5.33
C ILE A 125 6.43 -12.91 4.67
N THR A 126 7.66 -12.63 4.22
CA THR A 126 8.01 -11.38 3.54
C THR A 126 7.16 -11.18 2.28
N PHE A 127 6.97 -12.22 1.46
CA PHE A 127 6.13 -12.17 0.27
C PHE A 127 4.68 -11.77 0.59
N PHE A 128 4.07 -12.38 1.61
CA PHE A 128 2.70 -12.04 2.01
C PHE A 128 2.59 -10.60 2.53
N VAL A 129 3.53 -10.16 3.36
CA VAL A 129 3.56 -8.78 3.90
C VAL A 129 3.70 -7.75 2.79
N VAL A 130 4.65 -7.95 1.87
CA VAL A 130 4.87 -7.04 0.73
C VAL A 130 3.65 -7.02 -0.18
N SER A 131 3.09 -8.18 -0.52
CA SER A 131 1.89 -8.28 -1.35
C SER A 131 0.69 -7.55 -0.72
N TRP A 132 0.52 -7.68 0.59
CA TRP A 132 -0.52 -6.99 1.35
C TRP A 132 -0.36 -5.47 1.32
N ILE A 133 0.87 -4.98 1.55
CA ILE A 133 1.18 -3.54 1.53
C ILE A 133 0.93 -2.97 0.14
N LEU A 134 1.41 -3.64 -0.92
CA LEU A 134 1.20 -3.22 -2.30
C LEU A 134 -0.29 -3.21 -2.68
N GLY A 135 -1.05 -4.22 -2.25
CA GLY A 135 -2.50 -4.26 -2.47
C GLY A 135 -3.23 -3.10 -1.78
N ARG A 136 -2.82 -2.76 -0.55
CA ARG A 136 -3.40 -1.63 0.19
C ARG A 136 -3.05 -0.28 -0.44
N GLN A 137 -1.80 -0.08 -0.85
CA GLN A 137 -1.36 1.14 -1.54
C GLN A 137 -2.05 1.27 -2.90
N GLY A 138 -2.17 0.18 -3.66
CA GLY A 138 -2.89 0.15 -4.92
C GLY A 138 -4.36 0.53 -4.78
N LYS A 139 -5.01 0.10 -3.69
CA LYS A 139 -6.39 0.54 -3.39
C LYS A 139 -6.48 2.05 -3.15
N GLN A 140 -5.55 2.63 -2.39
CA GLN A 140 -5.53 4.07 -2.11
C GLN A 140 -5.24 4.90 -3.37
N GLN A 141 -4.34 4.43 -4.24
CA GLN A 141 -4.02 5.12 -5.51
C GLN A 141 -5.09 4.93 -6.59
N SER A 142 -5.92 3.89 -6.48
CA SER A 142 -7.05 3.66 -7.38
C SER A 142 -8.28 4.50 -7.03
N GLU A 143 -8.33 5.12 -5.85
CA GLU A 143 -9.37 6.08 -5.53
C GLU A 143 -9.18 7.30 -6.43
N ASN A 144 -10.22 7.61 -7.22
CA ASN A 144 -10.18 8.76 -8.13
C ASN A 144 -9.92 10.03 -7.32
N GLU A 145 -8.71 10.55 -7.43
CA GLU A 145 -8.38 11.85 -6.87
C GLU A 145 -9.07 12.91 -7.72
N VAL A 146 -10.01 13.64 -7.13
CA VAL A 146 -10.68 14.74 -7.82
C VAL A 146 -9.68 15.88 -7.95
N THR A 147 -9.01 15.94 -9.09
CA THR A 147 -7.93 16.91 -9.40
C THR A 147 -8.41 18.35 -9.50
N GLY A 148 -9.72 18.59 -9.52
CA GLY A 148 -10.31 19.92 -9.47
C GLY A 148 -11.80 19.95 -9.83
N GLY A 149 -12.40 21.13 -9.73
CA GLY A 149 -13.80 21.36 -10.08
C GLY A 149 -14.76 21.35 -8.88
N ARG A 150 -16.07 21.44 -9.19
CA ARG A 150 -17.13 21.39 -8.19
C ARG A 150 -17.60 19.95 -8.05
N GLN A 151 -17.57 19.42 -6.83
CA GLN A 151 -18.22 18.16 -6.51
C GLN A 151 -19.65 18.44 -6.08
N LEU A 152 -20.61 17.73 -6.68
CA LEU A 152 -22.00 17.77 -6.26
C LEU A 152 -22.22 16.61 -5.27
N THR A 153 -22.88 16.90 -4.15
CA THR A 153 -23.38 15.88 -3.23
C THR A 153 -24.85 16.12 -2.97
N ASP A 154 -25.64 15.06 -2.99
CA ASP A 154 -27.07 15.11 -2.68
C ASP A 154 -27.34 15.17 -1.17
N ASN A 155 -26.29 15.00 -0.34
CA ASN A 155 -26.40 14.99 1.11
C ASN A 155 -25.79 16.27 1.73
N PRO A 156 -26.62 17.24 2.16
CA PRO A 156 -26.15 18.47 2.79
C PRO A 156 -25.32 18.25 4.05
N LYS A 157 -25.53 17.13 4.75
CA LYS A 157 -24.80 16.82 6.00
C LYS A 157 -23.33 16.56 5.76
N ASP A 158 -22.96 16.08 4.58
CA ASP A 158 -21.56 15.82 4.23
C ASP A 158 -20.81 17.14 4.04
N VAL A 159 -21.45 18.12 3.39
CA VAL A 159 -20.91 19.48 3.24
C VAL A 159 -20.84 20.19 4.60
N ALA A 160 -21.88 20.06 5.43
CA ALA A 160 -21.86 20.64 6.78
C ALA A 160 -20.73 20.06 7.65
N ARG A 161 -20.49 18.74 7.56
CA ARG A 161 -19.37 18.09 8.27
C ARG A 161 -18.02 18.56 7.73
N MET A 162 -17.89 18.73 6.42
CA MET A 162 -16.69 19.27 5.78
C MET A 162 -16.40 20.70 6.27
N LEU A 163 -17.39 21.59 6.24
CA LEU A 163 -17.26 22.96 6.74
C LEU A 163 -16.86 23.00 8.21
N LYS A 164 -17.45 22.13 9.04
CA LYS A 164 -17.09 22.00 10.46
C LYS A 164 -15.66 21.51 10.67
N LYS A 165 -15.22 20.51 9.90
CA LYS A 165 -13.84 19.99 9.95
C LYS A 165 -12.82 21.07 9.56
N ASP A 166 -13.18 21.90 8.60
CA ASP A 166 -12.32 22.98 8.08
C ASP A 166 -12.38 24.27 8.91
N GLY A 167 -13.18 24.31 9.99
CA GLY A 167 -13.37 25.51 10.82
C GLY A 167 -14.13 26.65 10.13
N LYS A 168 -14.81 26.35 9.01
CA LYS A 168 -15.57 27.28 8.16
C LYS A 168 -17.09 27.19 8.35
N ASP A 169 -17.53 26.51 9.41
CA ASP A 169 -18.94 26.40 9.78
C ASP A 169 -19.47 27.76 10.27
N SER A 170 -20.54 28.26 9.66
CA SER A 170 -21.27 29.45 10.10
C SER A 170 -22.47 29.07 10.97
N ASP A 171 -22.83 29.97 11.87
CA ASP A 171 -24.09 29.95 12.61
C ASP A 171 -25.31 30.24 11.72
N ILE A 172 -25.14 30.88 10.57
CA ILE A 172 -26.21 31.08 9.58
C ILE A 172 -26.39 29.81 8.75
N ARG A 173 -27.62 29.30 8.71
CA ARG A 173 -28.00 28.11 7.94
C ARG A 173 -29.15 28.36 6.98
N ILE A 174 -29.02 27.80 5.77
CA ILE A 174 -30.08 27.72 4.76
C ILE A 174 -30.57 26.26 4.72
N GLY A 175 -31.62 25.97 5.49
CA GLY A 175 -32.08 24.59 5.69
C GLY A 175 -31.07 23.81 6.52
N ASP A 176 -30.67 22.63 6.06
CA ASP A 176 -29.69 21.77 6.75
C ASP A 176 -28.23 22.18 6.50
N LEU A 177 -28.00 23.17 5.62
CA LEU A 177 -26.66 23.55 5.17
C LEU A 177 -26.22 24.88 5.81
N PRO A 178 -25.11 24.90 6.57
CA PRO A 178 -24.48 26.14 7.00
C PRO A 178 -23.84 26.85 5.81
N ILE A 179 -23.89 28.19 5.80
CA ILE A 179 -23.08 28.95 4.84
C ILE A 179 -21.60 28.89 5.24
N ILE A 180 -20.73 29.34 4.34
CA ILE A 180 -19.31 29.48 4.67
C ILE A 180 -19.17 30.63 5.68
N ARG A 181 -18.41 30.40 6.75
CA ARG A 181 -18.12 31.42 7.76
C ARG A 181 -17.60 32.70 7.10
N ASP A 182 -18.13 33.84 7.55
CA ASP A 182 -17.83 35.18 7.03
C ASP A 182 -18.16 35.38 5.54
N SER A 183 -18.95 34.50 4.91
CA SER A 183 -19.42 34.71 3.53
C SER A 183 -20.65 35.61 3.44
N GLU A 184 -21.23 36.01 4.57
CA GLU A 184 -22.39 36.91 4.62
C GLU A 184 -22.12 38.29 3.99
N ILE A 185 -20.86 38.75 4.05
CA ILE A 185 -20.41 40.01 3.42
C ILE A 185 -20.16 39.90 1.91
N GLN A 186 -20.18 38.68 1.34
CA GLN A 186 -19.89 38.45 -0.08
C GLN A 186 -21.11 38.64 -1.00
N ASN A 187 -22.24 39.05 -0.42
CA ASN A 187 -23.56 39.15 -1.06
C ASN A 187 -24.15 37.79 -1.48
N PHE A 188 -25.48 37.72 -1.50
CA PHE A 188 -26.21 36.53 -1.95
C PHE A 188 -26.99 36.83 -3.23
N CYS A 189 -26.94 35.90 -4.18
CA CYS A 189 -27.83 35.91 -5.34
C CYS A 189 -28.82 34.75 -5.20
N LEU A 190 -30.10 35.07 -4.99
CA LEU A 190 -31.19 34.09 -4.95
C LEU A 190 -31.85 34.02 -6.32
N HIS A 191 -31.55 32.98 -7.09
CA HIS A 191 -32.11 32.77 -8.42
C HIS A 191 -33.12 31.61 -8.43
N GLY A 192 -34.27 31.79 -9.07
CA GLY A 192 -35.31 30.77 -9.18
C GLY A 192 -36.63 31.33 -9.72
N THR A 193 -37.56 30.45 -10.09
CA THR A 193 -38.90 30.81 -10.60
C THR A 193 -39.79 31.44 -9.53
N VAL A 194 -40.95 31.98 -9.93
CA VAL A 194 -41.98 32.44 -8.98
C VAL A 194 -42.48 31.24 -8.17
N GLY A 195 -42.60 31.38 -6.85
CA GLY A 195 -42.98 30.29 -5.95
C GLY A 195 -41.84 29.38 -5.48
N ALA A 196 -40.61 29.55 -5.98
CA ALA A 196 -39.45 28.72 -5.58
C ALA A 196 -38.93 28.94 -4.14
N GLY A 197 -39.63 29.75 -3.32
CA GLY A 197 -39.26 29.99 -1.93
C GLY A 197 -38.17 31.05 -1.69
N LYS A 198 -37.83 31.89 -2.69
CA LYS A 198 -36.83 32.96 -2.53
C LYS A 198 -37.14 33.89 -1.34
N SER A 199 -38.39 34.33 -1.20
CA SER A 199 -38.82 35.18 -0.07
C SER A 199 -38.67 34.50 1.28
N GLU A 200 -38.80 33.17 1.33
CA GLU A 200 -38.63 32.39 2.56
C GLU A 200 -37.16 32.32 2.99
N VAL A 201 -36.24 32.19 2.04
CA VAL A 201 -34.80 32.30 2.32
C VAL A 201 -34.47 33.70 2.86
N ILE A 202 -35.03 34.75 2.27
CA ILE A 202 -34.85 36.14 2.77
C ILE A 202 -35.38 36.28 4.20
N ARG A 203 -36.56 35.72 4.52
CA ARG A 203 -37.09 35.75 5.89
C ARG A 203 -36.15 35.06 6.88
N ARG A 204 -35.61 33.90 6.53
CA ARG A 204 -34.64 33.21 7.41
C ARG A 204 -33.39 34.04 7.65
N LEU A 205 -32.82 34.65 6.61
CA LEU A 205 -31.67 35.54 6.75
C LEU A 205 -31.99 36.78 7.60
N ALA A 206 -33.17 37.39 7.40
CA ALA A 206 -33.63 38.51 8.22
C ALA A 206 -33.83 38.13 9.69
N ASN A 207 -34.28 36.91 9.99
CA ASN A 207 -34.39 36.41 11.36
C ASN A 207 -33.02 36.29 12.04
N TYR A 208 -31.99 35.78 11.34
CA TYR A 208 -30.62 35.75 11.88
C TYR A 208 -30.12 37.17 12.17
N ALA A 209 -30.29 38.09 11.21
CA ALA A 209 -29.90 39.49 11.38
C ALA A 209 -30.62 40.15 12.58
N ARG A 210 -31.95 39.93 12.71
CA ARG A 210 -32.73 40.45 13.84
C ARG A 210 -32.27 39.89 15.19
N GLN A 211 -31.94 38.59 15.26
CA GLN A 211 -31.41 37.96 16.47
C GLN A 211 -30.05 38.53 16.88
N ARG A 212 -29.20 38.88 15.91
CA ARG A 212 -27.91 39.54 16.13
C ARG A 212 -28.03 41.04 16.43
N GLY A 213 -29.19 41.65 16.15
CA GLY A 213 -29.39 43.10 16.26
C GLY A 213 -28.85 43.88 15.06
N ASP A 214 -28.63 43.21 13.94
CA ASP A 214 -28.11 43.82 12.72
C ASP A 214 -29.18 44.70 12.05
N MET A 215 -28.75 45.83 11.49
CA MET A 215 -29.63 46.69 10.71
C MET A 215 -29.88 46.06 9.33
N VAL A 216 -31.16 45.87 8.99
CA VAL A 216 -31.58 45.33 7.69
C VAL A 216 -32.46 46.34 6.96
N VAL A 217 -32.08 46.69 5.73
CA VAL A 217 -32.90 47.52 4.84
C VAL A 217 -33.51 46.63 3.77
N ILE A 218 -34.84 46.56 3.73
CA ILE A 218 -35.58 45.71 2.77
C ILE A 218 -36.41 46.60 1.84
N TYR A 219 -36.20 46.45 0.54
CA TYR A 219 -37.09 47.00 -0.48
C TYR A 219 -38.34 46.09 -0.61
N ASP A 220 -39.38 46.40 0.16
CA ASP A 220 -40.60 45.60 0.25
C ASP A 220 -41.74 46.19 -0.59
N ARG A 221 -41.85 45.78 -1.85
CA ARG A 221 -42.90 46.26 -2.76
C ARG A 221 -44.31 45.80 -2.39
N SER A 222 -44.46 44.62 -1.77
CA SER A 222 -45.77 44.04 -1.43
C SER A 222 -46.23 44.35 0.00
N GLY A 223 -45.32 44.83 0.86
CA GLY A 223 -45.58 45.05 2.28
C GLY A 223 -45.65 43.74 3.09
N GLU A 224 -45.20 42.61 2.54
CA GLU A 224 -45.24 41.32 3.24
C GLU A 224 -44.21 41.21 4.36
N PHE A 225 -43.03 41.81 4.18
CA PHE A 225 -41.99 41.83 5.21
C PHE A 225 -42.37 42.80 6.31
N VAL A 226 -42.90 43.98 5.98
CA VAL A 226 -43.39 44.93 6.99
C VAL A 226 -44.43 44.27 7.90
N LYS A 227 -45.41 43.56 7.34
CA LYS A 227 -46.41 42.81 8.14
C LYS A 227 -45.79 41.77 9.09
N SER A 228 -44.65 41.19 8.72
CA SER A 228 -44.00 40.12 9.49
C SER A 228 -43.04 40.64 10.55
N TYR A 229 -42.44 41.82 10.34
CA TYR A 229 -41.33 42.32 11.15
C TYR A 229 -41.63 43.64 11.88
N TYR A 230 -42.69 44.36 11.51
CA TYR A 230 -43.12 45.56 12.23
C TYR A 230 -43.73 45.18 13.57
N ASP A 231 -43.22 45.80 14.63
CA ASP A 231 -43.71 45.63 15.99
C ASP A 231 -44.06 47.01 16.57
N PRO A 232 -45.36 47.36 16.68
CA PRO A 232 -45.80 48.67 17.18
C PRO A 232 -45.30 49.03 18.59
N SER A 233 -44.86 48.04 19.38
CA SER A 233 -44.35 48.27 20.73
C SER A 233 -42.95 48.89 20.76
N ILE A 234 -42.16 48.63 19.72
CA ILE A 234 -40.77 49.09 19.59
C ILE A 234 -40.56 50.02 18.39
N ASP A 235 -41.39 49.90 17.35
CA ASP A 235 -41.28 50.63 16.09
C ASP A 235 -42.33 51.78 16.06
N LYS A 236 -41.91 52.96 16.52
CA LYS A 236 -42.73 54.20 16.57
C LYS A 236 -42.47 55.14 15.40
#